data_AF-F2QAX2-F1
#
_entry.id   AF-F2QAX2-F1
#
_cell.length_a   1.000
_cell.length_b   1.000
_cell.length_c   1.000
_cell.angle_alpha   90.00
_cell.angle_beta   90.00
_cell.angle_gamma   90.00
#
_symmetry.space_group_name_H-M   'P 1'
#
loop_
_entity.id
_entity.type
_entity.pdbx_description
1 polymer ?
#
loop_
_entity_poly.entity_id
_entity_poly.type
_entity_poly.pdbx_seq_one_letter_code
_entity_poly.pdbx_strand_id
1 'polypeptide(L)'
;VVRVVAASTSAPANQDSLGTIIMEYAGRTTLHHVIYGTGCLQGKGEDDGGACGKAPLSIAESLGYSSEIVTGLVFLHSQCIVHL
;
A
#
# COMPACT_ATOMS: atom_id res chain seq x y z
N VAL A 1 6.05 -2.03 -7.96
CA VAL A 1 7.30 -1.61 -7.27
C VAL A 1 7.31 -0.11 -7.20
N VAL A 2 7.62 0.48 -6.04
CA VAL A 2 7.68 1.94 -5.88
C VAL A 2 9.14 2.40 -5.98
N ARG A 3 9.38 3.48 -6.72
CA ARG A 3 10.73 4.02 -6.92
C ARG A 3 11.21 4.73 -5.65
N VAL A 4 12.38 4.33 -5.14
CA VAL A 4 13.11 5.09 -4.12
C VAL A 4 13.88 6.21 -4.82
N VAL A 5 13.72 7.43 -4.32
CA VAL A 5 14.34 8.64 -4.89
C VAL A 5 15.58 9.04 -4.10
N ALA A 6 15.52 8.91 -2.77
CA ALA A 6 16.65 9.19 -1.89
C ALA A 6 16.55 8.35 -0.62
N ALA A 7 17.70 8.06 -0.01
CA ALA A 7 17.78 7.49 1.32
C ALA A 7 18.88 8.23 2.10
N SER A 8 18.63 8.53 3.36
CA SER A 8 19.56 9.22 4.25
C SER A 8 19.71 8.41 5.54
N THR A 9 20.92 8.33 6.08
CA THR A 9 21.19 7.81 7.43
C THR A 9 21.29 8.93 8.47
N SER A 10 21.14 10.19 8.04
CA SER A 10 21.24 11.37 8.92
C SER A 10 19.90 11.63 9.60
N ALA A 11 19.92 11.62 10.93
CA ALA A 11 18.82 12.01 11.78
C ALA A 11 19.04 13.44 12.27
N PRO A 12 18.28 14.45 11.80
CA PRO A 12 18.20 15.69 12.53
C PRO A 12 17.35 15.43 13.78
N ALA A 13 18.02 15.30 14.93
CA ALA A 13 17.48 15.36 16.29
C ALA A 13 17.21 14.07 17.12
N ASN A 14 17.66 12.87 16.72
CA ASN A 14 17.80 11.77 17.70
C ASN A 14 18.92 10.79 17.29
N GLN A 15 19.61 10.19 18.26
CA GLN A 15 20.73 9.27 18.00
C GLN A 15 20.29 7.84 17.63
N ASP A 16 18.97 7.58 17.55
CA ASP A 16 18.39 6.25 17.33
C ASP A 16 17.63 6.12 16.00
N SER A 17 17.58 7.15 15.15
CA SER A 17 16.86 7.05 13.88
C SER A 17 17.66 6.26 12.84
N LEU A 18 17.00 5.25 12.28
CA LEU A 18 17.52 4.35 11.24
C LEU A 18 17.71 5.03 9.86
N GLY A 19 17.43 6.32 9.78
CA GLY A 19 17.46 7.09 8.54
C GLY A 19 16.07 7.41 7.97
N THR A 20 16.04 8.04 6.81
CA THR A 20 14.81 8.42 6.08
C THR A 20 14.91 7.96 4.64
N ILE A 21 13.86 7.29 4.14
CA ILE A 21 13.72 6.91 2.74
C ILE A 21 12.62 7.78 2.12
N ILE A 22 12.94 8.40 1.00
CA ILE A 22 12.01 9.18 0.19
C ILE A 22 11.69 8.33 -1.04
N MET A 23 10.41 8.03 -1.24
CA MET A 23 9.91 7.20 -2.32
C MET A 23 8.79 7.90 -3.07
N GLU A 24 8.54 7.46 -4.30
CA GLU A 24 7.42 7.95 -5.11
C GLU A 24 6.09 7.73 -4.41
N TYR A 25 5.19 8.70 -4.53
CA TYR A 25 3.87 8.62 -3.95
C TYR A 25 2.95 7.74 -4.81
N ALA A 26 2.61 6.56 -4.31
CA ALA A 26 1.81 5.57 -5.03
C ALA A 26 0.29 5.70 -4.83
N GLY A 27 -0.16 6.57 -3.91
CA GLY A 27 -1.59 6.78 -3.65
C GLY A 27 -1.93 7.00 -2.18
N ARG A 28 -3.22 7.21 -1.92
CA ARG A 28 -3.78 7.57 -0.60
C ARG A 28 -4.17 6.36 0.26
N THR A 29 -4.22 5.18 -0.33
CA THR A 29 -4.68 3.94 0.31
C THR A 29 -3.61 2.87 0.24
N THR A 30 -3.62 1.96 1.21
CA THR A 30 -2.76 0.79 1.22
C THR A 30 -3.56 -0.44 0.80
N LEU A 31 -2.88 -1.48 0.30
CA LEU A 31 -3.53 -2.75 0.01
C LEU A 31 -4.21 -3.34 1.25
N HIS A 32 -3.62 -3.14 2.44
CA HIS A 32 -4.26 -3.49 3.72
C HIS A 32 -5.60 -2.77 3.92
N HIS A 33 -5.67 -1.47 3.65
CA HIS A 33 -6.93 -0.72 3.71
C HIS A 33 -7.92 -1.19 2.63
N VAL A 34 -7.43 -1.65 1.48
CA VAL A 34 -8.29 -2.20 0.42
C VAL A 34 -8.87 -3.55 0.83
N ILE A 35 -8.09 -4.44 1.44
CA ILE A 35 -8.50 -5.79 1.86
C ILE A 35 -9.34 -5.76 3.16
N TYR A 36 -8.92 -4.98 4.14
CA TYR A 36 -9.45 -5.01 5.51
C TYR A 36 -10.07 -3.70 5.99
N GLY A 37 -9.91 -2.61 5.23
CA GLY A 37 -10.44 -1.31 5.63
C GLY A 37 -11.97 -1.31 5.55
N THR A 38 -12.60 -1.18 6.72
CA THR A 38 -14.04 -0.94 6.87
C THR A 38 -14.42 0.29 6.04
N GLY A 39 -15.41 0.14 5.15
CA GLY A 39 -15.87 1.20 4.25
C GLY A 39 -16.56 2.33 5.00
N CYS A 40 -15.79 3.26 5.59
CA CYS A 40 -16.34 4.46 6.25
C CYS A 40 -15.60 5.74 5.83
N LEU A 41 -15.11 5.82 4.59
CA LEU A 41 -14.62 7.07 4.01
C LEU A 41 -15.31 7.36 2.68
N GLN A 42 -16.63 7.37 2.69
CA GLN A 42 -17.40 8.15 1.72
C GLN A 42 -18.51 8.87 2.47
N GLY A 43 -18.18 10.06 2.98
CA GLY A 43 -19.21 10.99 3.39
C GLY A 43 -20.04 11.37 2.17
N LYS A 44 -21.29 10.92 2.13
CA LYS A 44 -22.38 11.68 1.51
C LYS A 44 -23.73 11.21 2.06
N GLY A 45 -24.37 12.10 2.82
CA GLY A 45 -25.82 12.28 2.88
C GLY A 45 -26.68 11.11 3.35
N GLU A 46 -27.11 11.21 4.61
CA GLU A 46 -28.47 10.94 5.11
C GLU A 46 -29.18 9.64 4.70
N ASP A 47 -29.41 8.84 5.74
CA ASP A 47 -30.62 8.05 6.00
C ASP A 47 -30.94 6.91 5.02
N ASP A 48 -30.34 5.73 5.25
CA ASP A 48 -31.16 4.53 5.49
C ASP A 48 -30.34 3.42 6.15
N GLY A 49 -30.96 2.69 7.08
CA GLY A 49 -30.31 1.67 7.89
C GLY A 49 -29.97 0.41 7.09
N GLY A 50 -28.70 0.01 7.09
CA GLY A 50 -28.31 -1.30 6.56
C GLY A 50 -26.80 -1.54 6.56
N ALA A 51 -26.32 -2.27 7.56
CA ALA A 51 -25.01 -2.95 7.65
C ALA A 51 -23.92 -2.44 6.68
N CYS A 52 -23.23 -1.37 7.07
CA CYS A 52 -22.09 -0.83 6.33
C CYS A 52 -20.86 -1.73 6.50
N GLY A 53 -20.85 -2.87 5.80
CA GLY A 53 -19.69 -3.72 5.60
C GLY A 53 -19.25 -3.61 4.15
N LYS A 54 -18.03 -3.14 3.89
CA LYS A 54 -17.44 -3.17 2.55
C LYS A 54 -17.49 -4.60 2.03
N ALA A 55 -18.03 -4.82 0.83
CA ALA A 55 -18.01 -6.13 0.20
C ALA A 55 -16.55 -6.62 0.10
N PRO A 56 -16.27 -7.90 0.39
CA PRO A 56 -14.94 -8.45 0.22
C PRO A 56 -14.47 -8.24 -1.22
N LEU A 57 -13.15 -8.06 -1.39
CA LEU A 57 -12.54 -7.95 -2.72
C LEU A 57 -13.05 -9.04 -3.64
N SER A 58 -13.47 -8.66 -4.83
CA SER A 58 -13.90 -9.63 -5.83
C SER A 58 -12.74 -10.55 -6.22
N ILE A 59 -13.05 -11.75 -6.72
CA ILE A 59 -12.03 -12.68 -7.23
C ILE A 59 -11.23 -12.02 -8.36
N ALA A 60 -11.88 -11.24 -9.21
CA ALA A 60 -11.22 -10.53 -10.31
C ALA A 60 -10.21 -9.49 -9.79
N GLU A 61 -10.58 -8.67 -8.80
CA GLU A 61 -9.65 -7.71 -8.18
C GLU A 61 -8.50 -8.42 -7.45
N SER A 62 -8.80 -9.51 -6.75
CA SER A 62 -7.80 -10.30 -6.03
C SER A 62 -6.76 -10.90 -6.98
N LEU A 63 -7.19 -11.43 -8.13
CA LEU A 63 -6.32 -11.90 -9.19
C LEU A 63 -5.51 -10.77 -9.82
N GLY A 64 -6.12 -9.59 -10.02
CA GLY A 64 -5.45 -8.39 -10.50
C GLY A 64 -4.28 -8.00 -9.59
N TYR A 65 -4.54 -7.81 -8.30
CA TYR A 65 -3.49 -7.49 -7.32
C TYR A 65 -2.42 -8.57 -7.24
N SER A 66 -2.81 -9.85 -7.30
CA SER A 66 -1.86 -10.96 -7.28
C SER A 66 -0.91 -10.91 -8.49
N SER A 67 -1.44 -10.65 -9.69
CA SER A 67 -0.65 -10.50 -10.91
C SER A 67 0.31 -9.32 -10.86
N GLU A 68 -0.13 -8.18 -10.32
CA GLU A 68 0.71 -6.99 -10.15
C GLU A 68 1.85 -7.22 -9.14
N ILE A 69 1.58 -7.91 -8.04
CA ILE A 69 2.59 -8.29 -7.04
C ILE A 69 3.63 -9.21 -7.66
N VAL A 70 3.20 -10.26 -8.37
CA VAL A 70 4.11 -11.20 -9.05
C VAL A 70 4.98 -10.48 -10.06
N THR A 71 4.41 -9.57 -10.86
CA THR A 71 5.17 -8.76 -11.80
C THR A 71 6.21 -7.90 -11.10
N GLY A 72 5.85 -7.31 -9.95
CA GLY A 72 6.78 -6.57 -9.11
C GLY A 72 7.92 -7.42 -8.54
N LEU A 73 7.62 -8.64 -8.10
CA LEU A 73 8.62 -9.58 -7.60
C LEU A 73 9.57 -10.05 -8.70
N VAL A 74 9.05 -10.36 -9.89
CA VAL A 74 9.87 -10.71 -11.06
C VAL A 74 10.84 -9.58 -11.39
N PHE A 75 10.37 -8.32 -11.36
CA PHE A 75 11.23 -7.17 -11.54
C PHE A 75 12.33 -7.09 -10.47
N LEU A 76 12.00 -7.22 -9.17
CA LEU A 76 12.99 -7.15 -8.10
C LEU A 76 14.02 -8.28 -8.19
N HIS A 77 13.58 -9.51 -8.46
CA HIS A 77 14.44 -10.67 -8.61
C HIS A 77 15.37 -10.54 -9.83
N SER A 78 14.94 -9.88 -10.91
CA SER A 78 15.82 -9.58 -12.05
C SER A 78 17.02 -8.69 -11.68
N GLN A 79 16.91 -7.93 -10.59
CA GLN A 79 17.94 -7.05 -10.05
C GLN A 79 18.66 -7.68 -8.84
N CYS A 80 18.43 -8.98 -8.57
CA CYS A 80 18.94 -9.69 -7.38
C CYS A 80 18.51 -9.04 -6.04
N ILE A 81 17.38 -8.33 -6.03
CA ILE A 81 16.81 -7.72 -4.82
C ILE A 81 15.78 -8.68 -4.24
N VAL A 82 15.97 -9.07 -2.98
CA VAL A 82 15.00 -9.84 -2.20
C VAL A 82 14.11 -8.90 -1.39
N HIS A 83 12.80 -9.14 -1.41
CA HIS A 83 11.86 -8.48 -0.51
C HIS A 83 11.59 -9.42 0.67
N LEU A 84 11.84 -8.95 1.89
CA LEU A 84 11.54 -9.69 3.13
C LEU A 84 10.14 -9.33 3.67
#